data_AF-A0A830EM25-F1
#
_entry.id   AF-A0A830EM25-F1
#
_cell.length_a   1.000
_cell.length_b   1.000
_cell.length_c   1.000
_cell.angle_alpha   90.00
_cell.angle_beta   90.00
_cell.angle_gamma   90.00
#
_symmetry.space_group_name_H-M   'P 1'
#
loop_
_entity.id
_entity.type
_entity.pdbx_description
1 polymer ?
#
loop_
_entity_poly.entity_id
_entity_poly.type
_entity_poly.pdbx_seq_one_letter_code
_entity_poly.pdbx_strand_id
1 'polypeptide(L)'
;MLVFHFGVNYRDWNGEDALRRTVEGMRDSSLGQELTAVQEDRLYVGGSAYQGPIINLFQTEMLGKQLYPNEFGEWPGEITAGELPEIPEGEQLFDREELADILTRASEATGSQ
;
A
#
# COMPACT_ATOMS: atom_id res chain seq x y z
N MET A 1 9.46 -12.92 2.92
CA MET A 1 8.66 -11.71 2.66
C MET A 1 8.77 -10.77 3.85
N LEU A 2 9.04 -9.50 3.59
CA LEU A 2 8.95 -8.41 4.55
C LEU A 2 8.01 -7.35 3.98
N VAL A 3 7.05 -6.92 4.79
CA VAL A 3 6.17 -5.79 4.48
C VAL A 3 6.52 -4.68 5.46
N PHE A 4 6.98 -3.54 4.94
CA PHE A 4 7.38 -2.43 5.78
C PHE A 4 6.13 -1.73 6.31
N HIS A 5 6.01 -1.61 7.63
CA HIS A 5 4.91 -0.85 8.22
C HIS A 5 5.17 0.66 8.07
N PHE A 6 4.11 1.47 8.16
CA PHE A 6 4.11 2.93 8.04
C PHE A 6 5.31 3.66 8.65
N GLY A 7 5.81 3.25 9.82
CA GLY A 7 6.95 3.92 10.47
C GLY A 7 8.25 3.92 9.65
N VAL A 8 8.38 2.99 8.69
CA VAL A 8 9.49 2.90 7.74
C VAL A 8 9.12 3.56 6.41
N ASN A 9 7.88 3.41 5.94
CA ASN A 9 7.42 3.97 4.66
C ASN A 9 7.16 5.49 4.69
N TYR A 10 6.74 6.03 5.83
CA TYR A 10 6.25 7.40 5.96
C TYR A 10 7.34 8.42 6.27
N ARG A 11 8.60 8.00 6.42
CA ARG A 11 9.71 8.92 6.70
C ARG A 11 10.13 9.72 5.46
N ASP A 12 9.17 10.33 4.77
CA ASP A 12 9.36 11.43 3.82
C ASP A 12 9.31 12.81 4.54
N TRP A 13 9.45 12.83 5.86
CA TRP A 13 9.62 14.08 6.61
C TRP A 13 11.04 14.60 6.32
N ASN A 14 11.19 15.32 5.19
CA ASN A 14 12.34 16.06 4.64
C ASN A 14 12.68 15.74 3.16
N GLY A 15 11.82 15.07 2.38
CA GLY A 15 12.11 14.76 0.97
C GLY A 15 13.09 13.59 0.78
N GLU A 16 13.12 12.67 1.74
CA GLU A 16 14.03 11.53 1.75
C GLU A 16 13.23 10.23 1.65
N ASP A 17 13.45 9.46 0.58
CA ASP A 17 12.85 8.13 0.41
C ASP A 17 13.48 7.12 1.39
N ALA A 18 12.97 7.12 2.62
CA ALA A 18 13.45 6.29 3.72
C ALA A 18 13.24 4.80 3.46
N LEU A 19 12.20 4.44 2.71
CA LEU A 19 11.95 3.06 2.33
C LEU A 19 13.07 2.57 1.40
N ARG A 20 13.34 3.30 0.31
CA ARG A 20 14.40 2.91 -0.63
C ARG A 20 15.74 2.76 0.06
N ARG A 21 16.11 3.69 0.95
CA ARG A 21 17.36 3.57 1.73
C ARG A 21 17.38 2.38 2.66
N THR A 22 16.25 2.05 3.27
CA THR A 22 16.16 0.86 4.14
C THR A 22 16.36 -0.40 3.31
N VAL A 23 15.68 -0.51 2.17
CA VAL A 23 15.82 -1.62 1.20
C VAL A 23 17.25 -1.74 0.69
N GLU A 24 17.85 -0.65 0.24
CA GLU A 24 19.25 -0.61 -0.22
C GLU A 24 20.22 -1.01 0.89
N GLY A 25 20.04 -0.47 2.11
CA GLY A 25 20.88 -0.84 3.26
C GLY A 25 20.80 -2.32 3.63
N MET A 26 19.63 -2.96 3.47
CA MET A 26 19.50 -4.41 3.65
C MET A 26 20.16 -5.20 2.51
N ARG A 27 20.05 -4.71 1.28
CA ARG A 27 20.70 -5.34 0.12
C ARG A 27 22.22 -5.22 0.18
N ASP A 28 22.75 -4.14 0.73
CA ASP A 28 24.20 -3.88 0.80
C ASP A 28 24.85 -4.48 2.05
N SER A 29 24.07 -4.88 3.06
CA SER A 29 24.58 -5.43 4.32
C SER A 29 24.72 -6.96 4.28
N SER A 30 25.83 -7.47 4.83
CA SER A 30 26.04 -8.91 4.99
C SER A 30 24.95 -9.57 5.83
N LEU A 31 24.46 -8.89 6.88
CA LEU A 31 23.36 -9.40 7.72
C LEU A 31 22.01 -9.33 7.01
N GLY A 32 21.77 -8.28 6.20
CA GLY A 32 20.53 -8.16 5.43
C GLY A 32 20.40 -9.25 4.38
N GLN A 33 21.51 -9.62 3.73
CA GLN A 33 21.59 -10.71 2.77
C GLN A 33 21.39 -12.11 3.38
N GLU A 34 21.40 -12.27 4.71
CA GLU A 34 20.99 -13.52 5.37
C GLU A 34 19.46 -13.74 5.33
N LEU A 35 18.69 -12.68 5.10
CA LEU A 35 17.23 -12.75 5.08
C LEU A 35 16.74 -13.27 3.72
N THR A 36 15.97 -14.36 3.72
CA THR A 36 15.31 -14.91 2.51
C THR A 36 14.46 -13.86 1.80
N ALA A 37 13.84 -12.93 2.54
CA ALA A 37 13.07 -11.83 1.93
C ALA A 37 13.92 -10.91 1.04
N VAL A 38 15.18 -10.69 1.38
CA VAL A 38 16.12 -9.90 0.58
C VAL A 38 16.62 -10.72 -0.60
N GLN A 39 16.93 -12.00 -0.38
CA GLN A 39 17.42 -12.92 -1.42
C GLN A 39 16.39 -13.16 -2.53
N GLU A 40 15.10 -13.24 -2.18
CA GLU A 40 14.01 -13.50 -3.13
C GLU A 40 13.32 -12.22 -3.65
N ASP A 41 13.86 -11.05 -3.31
CA ASP A 41 13.26 -9.74 -3.65
C ASP A 41 11.80 -9.56 -3.19
N ARG A 42 11.49 -10.08 -1.99
CA ARG A 42 10.15 -10.06 -1.39
C ARG A 42 10.06 -8.98 -0.31
N LEU A 43 10.29 -7.74 -0.72
CA LEU A 43 10.35 -6.52 0.09
C LEU A 43 9.25 -5.55 -0.38
N TYR A 44 8.19 -5.37 0.42
CA TYR A 44 6.97 -4.69 -0.03
C TYR A 44 6.60 -3.49 0.83
N VAL A 45 5.95 -2.51 0.20
CA VAL A 45 5.43 -1.33 0.89
C VAL A 45 4.14 -1.69 1.60
N GLY A 46 4.11 -1.50 2.92
CA GLY A 46 2.88 -1.60 3.70
C GLY A 46 2.06 -0.32 3.70
N GLY A 47 0.82 -0.43 4.16
CA GLY A 47 -0.11 0.69 4.24
C GLY A 47 0.28 1.77 5.25
N SER A 48 -0.50 2.84 5.24
CA SER A 48 -0.44 3.90 6.25
C SER A 48 -0.79 3.43 7.67
N ALA A 49 -0.44 4.21 8.69
CA ALA A 49 -0.84 3.94 10.08
C ALA A 49 -2.32 4.27 10.34
N TYR A 50 -2.99 4.90 9.38
CA TYR A 50 -4.41 5.19 9.49
C TYR A 50 -5.24 3.93 9.30
N GLN A 51 -6.37 3.89 9.99
CA GLN A 51 -7.30 2.77 9.94
C GLN A 51 -8.71 3.28 9.69
N GLY A 52 -9.55 2.41 9.17
CA GLY A 52 -10.96 2.69 8.92
C GLY A 52 -11.46 1.85 7.75
N PRO A 53 -12.78 1.71 7.58
CA PRO A 53 -13.34 0.83 6.56
C PRO A 53 -12.85 1.20 5.15
N ILE A 54 -12.80 2.49 4.81
CA ILE A 54 -12.32 2.95 3.50
C ILE A 54 -10.83 2.66 3.33
N ILE A 55 -10.00 3.10 4.29
CA ILE A 55 -8.54 2.98 4.22
C ILE A 55 -8.12 1.51 4.13
N ASN A 56 -8.78 0.65 4.91
CA ASN A 56 -8.48 -0.78 4.93
C ASN A 56 -8.76 -1.46 3.58
N LEU A 57 -9.76 -1.01 2.82
CA LEU A 57 -10.02 -1.55 1.47
C LEU A 57 -8.83 -1.28 0.56
N PHE A 58 -8.41 -0.02 0.42
CA PHE A 58 -7.28 0.35 -0.44
C PHE A 58 -5.97 -0.31 0.00
N GLN A 59 -5.70 -0.39 1.30
CA GLN A 59 -4.52 -1.08 1.82
C GLN A 59 -4.56 -2.60 1.57
N THR A 60 -5.75 -3.21 1.61
CA THR A 60 -5.94 -4.63 1.29
C THR A 60 -5.71 -4.89 -0.19
N GLU A 61 -6.22 -4.04 -1.07
CA GLU A 61 -6.00 -4.13 -2.51
C GLU A 61 -4.53 -4.00 -2.87
N MET A 62 -3.86 -2.98 -2.34
CA MET A 62 -2.43 -2.77 -2.52
C MET A 62 -1.62 -3.98 -2.07
N LEU A 63 -1.92 -4.57 -0.91
CA LEU A 63 -1.21 -5.75 -0.44
C LEU A 63 -1.52 -6.98 -1.31
N GLY A 64 -2.79 -7.17 -1.69
CA GLY A 64 -3.20 -8.26 -2.57
C GLY A 64 -2.41 -8.26 -3.88
N LYS A 65 -2.34 -7.10 -4.55
CA LYS A 65 -1.59 -6.90 -5.79
C LYS A 65 -0.08 -7.13 -5.62
N GLN A 66 0.52 -6.60 -4.55
CA GLN A 66 1.96 -6.80 -4.28
C GLN A 66 2.32 -8.28 -3.99
N LEU A 67 1.43 -9.03 -3.34
CA LEU A 67 1.72 -10.41 -2.90
C LEU A 67 1.29 -11.48 -3.89
N TYR A 68 0.22 -11.23 -4.64
CA TYR A 68 -0.44 -12.19 -5.53
C TYR A 68 -0.83 -11.51 -6.86
N PRO A 69 0.15 -11.00 -7.62
CA PRO A 69 -0.14 -10.24 -8.84
C PRO A 69 -0.78 -11.09 -9.94
N ASN A 70 -0.53 -12.40 -9.96
CA ASN A 70 -1.17 -13.31 -10.93
C ASN A 70 -2.67 -13.45 -10.69
N GLU A 71 -3.11 -13.28 -9.44
CA GLU A 71 -4.49 -13.40 -9.00
C GLU A 71 -5.22 -12.05 -9.01
N PHE A 72 -4.54 -10.97 -8.61
CA PHE A 72 -5.17 -9.67 -8.37
C PHE A 72 -4.67 -8.54 -9.28
N GLY A 73 -3.77 -8.83 -10.23
CA GLY A 73 -3.12 -7.84 -11.09
C GLY A 73 -1.89 -7.21 -10.44
N GLU A 74 -0.99 -6.72 -11.28
CA GLU A 74 0.27 -6.10 -10.84
C GLU A 74 0.01 -4.80 -10.08
N TRP A 75 0.87 -4.50 -9.10
CA TRP A 75 0.84 -3.21 -8.42
C TRP A 75 1.49 -2.14 -9.32
N PRO A 76 0.76 -1.08 -9.72
CA PRO A 76 1.16 -0.26 -10.87
C PRO A 76 2.29 0.75 -10.61
N GLY A 77 2.75 0.97 -9.38
CA GLY A 77 3.84 1.92 -9.15
C GLY A 77 4.20 2.19 -7.69
N GLU A 78 5.13 3.10 -7.48
CA GLU A 78 5.53 3.51 -6.13
C GLU A 78 4.44 4.33 -5.44
N ILE A 79 4.39 4.25 -4.10
CA ILE A 79 3.56 5.15 -3.30
C ILE A 79 4.35 6.44 -3.10
N THR A 80 4.06 7.45 -3.90
CA THR A 80 4.71 8.76 -3.80
C THR A 80 3.91 9.69 -2.92
N ALA A 81 4.52 10.24 -1.87
CA ALA A 81 4.05 11.42 -1.13
C ALA A 81 2.53 11.50 -0.84
N GLY A 82 1.89 10.38 -0.47
CA GLY A 82 0.47 10.34 -0.08
C GLY A 82 -0.53 10.10 -1.21
N GLU A 83 -0.06 9.89 -2.43
CA GLU A 83 -0.90 9.49 -3.57
C GLU A 83 -0.75 7.98 -3.84
N LEU A 84 -1.89 7.31 -4.01
CA LEU A 84 -1.90 5.93 -4.52
C LEU A 84 -1.75 5.99 -6.04
N PRO A 85 -1.01 5.07 -6.66
CA PRO A 85 -0.95 4.99 -8.11
C PRO A 85 -2.35 4.68 -8.66
N GLU A 86 -2.62 5.17 -9.86
CA GLU A 86 -3.87 4.88 -10.55
C GLU A 86 -3.93 3.40 -10.93
N ILE A 87 -5.00 2.72 -10.51
CA ILE A 87 -5.26 1.31 -10.86
C ILE A 87 -6.30 1.32 -11.99
N PRO A 88 -6.02 0.67 -13.13
CA PRO A 88 -6.99 0.54 -14.21
C PRO A 88 -8.31 -0.01 -13.70
N GLU A 89 -9.44 0.51 -14.18
CA GLU A 89 -10.78 0.15 -13.71
C GLU A 89 -11.01 -1.37 -13.66
N GLY A 90 -10.62 -2.08 -14.72
CA GLY A 90 -10.75 -3.55 -14.80
C GLY A 90 -9.82 -4.34 -13.87
N GLU A 91 -8.89 -3.67 -13.19
CA GLU A 91 -7.98 -4.27 -12.22
C GLU A 91 -8.28 -3.84 -10.78
N GLN A 92 -9.29 -3.00 -10.57
CA GLN A 92 -9.69 -2.57 -9.23
C GLN A 92 -10.40 -3.73 -8.51
N LEU A 93 -9.93 -4.07 -7.31
CA LEU A 93 -10.56 -5.11 -6.49
C LEU A 93 -11.86 -4.64 -5.82
N PHE A 94 -12.05 -3.33 -5.73
CA PHE A 94 -13.25 -2.73 -5.15
C PHE A 94 -13.80 -1.65 -6.08
N ASP A 95 -15.09 -1.78 -6.41
CA ASP A 95 -15.83 -0.82 -7.23
C ASP A 95 -15.86 0.56 -6.57
N ARG A 96 -15.29 1.56 -7.24
CA ARG A 96 -15.16 2.92 -6.69
C ARG A 96 -16.47 3.68 -6.73
N GLU A 97 -17.34 3.41 -7.69
CA GLU A 97 -18.67 4.01 -7.78
C GLU A 97 -19.56 3.47 -6.67
N GLU A 98 -19.58 2.15 -6.45
CA GLU A 98 -20.34 1.55 -5.35
C GLU A 98 -19.86 2.07 -3.99
N LEU A 99 -18.55 2.20 -3.79
CA LEU A 99 -17.99 2.79 -2.56
C LEU A 99 -18.42 4.24 -2.38
N ALA A 100 -18.37 5.08 -3.42
CA ALA A 100 -18.82 6.46 -3.36
C ALA A 100 -20.32 6.57 -3.04
N ASP A 101 -21.13 5.68 -3.60
CA ASP A 101 -22.57 5.60 -3.36
C ASP A 101 -22.87 5.21 -1.90
N ILE A 102 -22.15 4.24 -1.34
CA ILE A 102 -22.29 3.84 0.06
C ILE A 102 -21.98 5.02 1.00
N LEU A 103 -20.92 5.77 0.72
CA LEU A 103 -20.51 6.93 1.52
C LEU A 103 -21.53 8.07 1.43
N THR A 104 -22.03 8.34 0.23
CA THR A 104 -23.04 9.36 -0.02
C THR A 104 -24.34 9.02 0.71
N ARG A 105 -24.82 7.78 0.56
CA ARG A 105 -26.02 7.28 1.26
C ARG A 105 -25.88 7.32 2.79
N ALA A 106 -24.71 6.97 3.32
CA ALA A 106 -24.44 7.04 4.76
C ALA A 106 -24.49 8.50 5.27
N SER A 107 -24.04 9.46 4.47
CA SER A 107 -24.09 10.88 4.82
C SER A 107 -25.54 11.40 4.89
N GLU A 108 -26.38 11.02 3.93
CA GLU A 108 -27.80 11.40 3.89
C GLU A 108 -28.60 10.82 5.07
N ALA A 109 -28.31 9.57 5.44
CA ALA A 109 -28.95 8.92 6.59
C ALA A 109 -28.59 9.59 7.93
N THR A 110 -27.43 10.24 8.02
CA THR A 110 -26.94 10.89 9.24
C THR A 110 -27.41 12.35 9.34
N GLY A 111 -27.77 12.99 8.23
CA GLY A 111 -28.23 14.39 8.15
C GLY A 111 -29.71 14.64 8.49
N SER A 112 -30.45 13.62 8.96
CA SER A 112 -31.88 13.73 9.34
C SER A 112 -32.12 13.77 10.86
N GLN A 113 -31.23 14.40 11.64
CA GLN A 113 -31.45 14.69 13.06
C GLN A 113 -31.36 16.18 13.37
#